data_AF-A0A2E7USM4-F1
#
_entry.id   AF-A0A2E7USM4-F1
#
_cell.length_a   1.000
_cell.length_b   1.000
_cell.length_c   1.000
_cell.angle_alpha   90.00
_cell.angle_beta   90.00
_cell.angle_gamma   90.00
#
_symmetry.space_group_name_H-M   'P 1'
#
loop_
_entity.id
_entity.type
_entity.pdbx_description
1 polymer ?
#
loop_
_entity_poly.entity_id
_entity_poly.type
_entity_poly.pdbx_seq_one_letter_code
_entity_poly.pdbx_strand_id
1 'polypeptide(L)'
;MSLGVWILGGLVVAWLLVQLKTSRPDGDLVRTHPFRRIMFFIMTKRNESIVFFDEKIDARPLLAYLDHVRPKLEANITHCVVAAGEIGLAANPRLNRFVVGKRLYQRRGRFLSFSMKRRSLSADGVHKEKLATVKLESSKQRTFAEFVREVNGQITENRSGKKTYADKEFAFFNALPRPVFEAAAGLLGWADKNNLLPGFFIETDPLYTSMFIANLGSLGMNPGFHHLYEYGNCPLFCMVGKINSELKMEDGKVVEVPILHLRYSYDERIDDGLTGRNGIRAMSRVLADPARWLGCIEDDGSDTQPLWPRDDWASDGFQVWE
;
A
#
# COMPACT_ATOMS: atom_id res chain seq x y z
N MET A 1 43.06 18.92 28.66
CA MET A 1 41.99 17.93 28.36
C MET A 1 42.63 16.74 27.68
N SER A 2 42.35 15.51 28.14
CA SER A 2 42.91 14.30 27.52
C SER A 2 42.30 14.08 26.12
N LEU A 3 43.04 13.41 25.23
CA LEU A 3 42.59 13.02 23.89
C LEU A 3 41.22 12.32 23.92
N GLY A 4 40.94 11.53 24.96
CA GLY A 4 39.67 10.85 25.15
C GLY A 4 38.46 11.79 25.34
N VAL A 5 38.65 12.95 25.99
CA VAL A 5 37.56 13.94 26.15
C VAL A 5 37.20 14.56 24.80
N TRP A 6 38.18 14.82 23.95
CA TRP A 6 37.96 15.34 22.60
C TRP A 6 37.27 14.32 21.68
N ILE A 7 37.67 13.05 21.76
CA ILE A 7 37.01 11.96 21.01
C ILE A 7 35.55 11.82 21.43
N LEU A 8 35.28 11.78 22.74
CA LEU A 8 33.91 11.66 23.26
C LEU A 8 33.06 12.87 22.86
N GLY A 9 33.61 14.08 22.99
CA GLY A 9 32.94 15.31 22.54
C GLY A 9 32.60 15.27 21.06
N GLY A 10 33.54 14.83 20.21
CA GLY A 10 33.33 14.66 18.77
C GLY A 10 32.21 13.66 18.45
N LEU A 11 32.17 12.52 19.14
CA LEU A 11 31.13 11.50 18.96
C LEU A 11 29.74 12.01 19.38
N VAL A 12 29.64 12.76 20.48
CA VAL A 12 28.37 13.36 20.93
C VAL A 12 27.88 14.39 19.92
N VAL A 13 28.76 15.24 19.40
CA VAL A 13 28.40 16.22 18.37
C VAL A 13 27.94 15.51 17.09
N ALA A 14 28.67 14.48 16.62
CA ALA A 14 28.28 13.70 15.46
C ALA A 14 26.91 13.04 15.66
N TRP A 15 26.66 12.44 16.82
CA TRP A 15 25.37 11.86 17.17
C TRP A 15 24.25 12.91 17.17
N LEU A 16 24.47 14.09 17.75
CA LEU A 16 23.50 15.19 17.72
C LEU A 16 23.19 15.65 16.30
N LEU A 17 24.21 15.81 15.44
CA LEU A 17 24.02 16.18 14.04
C LEU A 17 23.17 15.14 13.29
N VAL A 18 23.40 13.85 13.54
CA VAL A 18 22.56 12.78 13.00
C VAL A 18 21.12 12.88 13.52
N GLN A 19 20.92 13.15 14.82
CA GLN A 19 19.58 13.35 15.38
C GLN A 19 18.88 14.60 14.84
N LEU A 20 19.62 15.63 14.42
CA LEU A 20 19.05 16.85 13.84
C LEU A 20 18.73 16.70 12.34
N LYS A 21 19.23 15.64 11.68
CA LYS A 21 18.93 15.39 10.27
C LYS A 21 17.46 15.00 10.08
N THR A 22 16.73 15.85 9.38
CA THR A 22 15.32 15.65 9.05
C THR A 22 15.09 15.28 7.59
N SER A 23 16.02 15.63 6.69
CA SER A 23 15.89 15.36 5.26
C SER A 23 16.00 13.87 4.96
N ARG A 24 15.08 13.38 4.14
CA ARG A 24 15.02 12.01 3.63
C ARG A 24 14.59 12.00 2.16
N PRO A 25 14.93 10.97 1.37
CA PRO A 25 14.68 10.98 -0.07
C PRO A 25 13.19 10.87 -0.43
N ASP A 26 12.38 10.17 0.36
CA ASP A 26 11.00 9.77 0.07
C ASP A 26 9.92 10.59 0.79
N GLY A 27 10.29 11.63 1.54
CA GLY A 27 9.30 12.44 2.25
C GLY A 27 9.81 13.74 2.83
N ASP A 28 8.86 14.65 3.05
CA ASP A 28 9.06 15.98 3.61
C ASP A 28 8.53 16.06 5.04
N LEU A 29 9.29 16.71 5.93
CA LEU A 29 8.94 16.79 7.35
C LEU A 29 7.65 17.60 7.54
N VAL A 30 6.69 17.04 8.29
CA VAL A 30 5.42 17.69 8.59
C VAL A 30 5.42 18.26 10.00
N ARG A 31 4.98 19.52 10.14
CA ARG A 31 4.74 20.11 11.45
C ARG A 31 3.62 19.33 12.16
N THR A 32 3.99 18.64 13.23
CA THR A 32 3.07 17.75 13.95
C THR A 32 2.39 18.49 15.10
N HIS A 33 1.08 18.27 15.28
CA HIS A 33 0.36 18.75 16.46
C HIS A 33 0.98 18.19 17.76
N PRO A 34 1.10 18.99 18.85
CA PRO A 34 1.78 18.55 20.08
C PRO A 34 1.29 17.20 20.64
N PHE A 35 -0.03 16.97 20.65
CA PHE A 35 -0.61 15.70 21.10
C PHE A 35 -0.08 14.51 20.29
N ARG A 36 -0.08 14.62 18.95
CA ARG A 36 0.40 13.55 18.06
C ARG A 36 1.90 13.35 18.17
N ARG A 37 2.66 14.42 18.42
CA ARG A 37 4.10 14.31 18.70
C ARG A 37 4.37 13.44 19.93
N ILE A 38 3.55 13.52 20.99
CA ILE A 38 3.69 12.66 22.18
C ILE A 38 3.49 11.18 21.82
N MET A 39 2.51 10.87 20.96
CA MET A 39 2.26 9.48 20.50
C MET A 39 3.53 8.82 19.95
N PHE A 40 4.40 9.57 19.27
CA PHE A 40 5.64 9.02 18.71
C PHE A 40 6.67 8.55 19.76
N PHE A 41 6.51 8.96 21.02
CA PHE A 41 7.37 8.57 22.13
C PHE A 41 6.75 7.49 23.02
N ILE A 42 5.41 7.41 23.08
CA ILE A 42 4.70 6.40 23.87
C ILE A 42 4.28 5.16 23.06
N MET A 43 4.01 5.33 21.76
CA MET A 43 3.67 4.29 20.77
C MET A 43 4.77 4.25 19.71
N THR A 44 5.90 3.68 20.11
CA THR A 44 7.14 3.72 19.34
C THR A 44 7.11 2.84 18.08
N LYS A 45 6.34 1.75 18.10
CA LYS A 45 6.18 0.81 17.00
C LYS A 45 4.85 1.02 16.26
N ARG A 46 4.76 0.62 15.00
CA ARG A 46 3.50 0.73 14.21
C ARG A 46 2.40 -0.11 14.83
N ASN A 47 2.73 -1.31 15.30
CA ASN A 47 1.75 -2.20 15.91
C ASN A 47 1.30 -1.77 17.31
N GLU A 48 1.94 -0.77 17.94
CA GLU A 48 1.47 -0.16 19.20
C GLU A 48 0.37 0.89 18.95
N SER A 49 0.15 1.29 17.69
CA SER A 49 -0.82 2.31 17.26
C SER A 49 -1.66 1.86 16.07
N ILE A 50 -1.80 0.54 15.91
CA ILE A 50 -2.54 -0.06 14.80
C ILE A 50 -4.05 0.03 15.08
N VAL A 51 -4.78 0.54 14.10
CA VAL A 51 -6.24 0.57 14.10
C VAL A 51 -6.76 -0.33 12.98
N PHE A 52 -7.78 -1.11 13.29
CA PHE A 52 -8.39 -2.06 12.38
C PHE A 52 -9.73 -1.54 11.85
N PHE A 53 -9.95 -1.68 10.53
CA PHE A 53 -11.23 -1.41 9.90
C PHE A 53 -11.73 -2.65 9.15
N ASP A 54 -13.04 -2.88 9.21
CA ASP A 54 -13.73 -4.03 8.61
C ASP A 54 -14.80 -3.50 7.64
N GLU A 55 -14.64 -3.77 6.36
CA GLU A 55 -15.49 -3.20 5.30
C GLU A 55 -16.09 -4.31 4.45
N LYS A 56 -17.42 -4.33 4.34
CA LYS A 56 -18.17 -5.29 3.52
C LYS A 56 -18.87 -4.57 2.39
N ILE A 57 -18.49 -4.89 1.16
CA ILE A 57 -18.97 -4.22 -0.05
C ILE A 57 -19.86 -5.20 -0.81
N ASP A 58 -21.03 -4.75 -1.24
CA ASP A 58 -21.84 -5.48 -2.21
C ASP A 58 -21.07 -5.60 -3.52
N ALA A 59 -20.73 -6.84 -3.89
CA ALA A 59 -19.91 -7.13 -5.06
C ALA A 59 -20.73 -7.24 -6.35
N ARG A 60 -22.08 -7.15 -6.33
CA ARG A 60 -22.89 -7.24 -7.54
C ARG A 60 -22.44 -6.26 -8.64
N PRO A 61 -22.24 -4.94 -8.36
CA PRO A 61 -21.79 -4.00 -9.38
C PRO A 61 -20.37 -4.28 -9.86
N LEU A 62 -19.48 -4.70 -8.94
CA LEU A 62 -18.10 -5.05 -9.27
C LEU A 62 -17.99 -6.28 -10.16
N LEU A 63 -18.79 -7.31 -9.88
CA LEU A 63 -18.84 -8.52 -10.69
C LEU A 63 -19.38 -8.22 -12.09
N ALA A 64 -20.49 -7.49 -12.18
CA ALA A 64 -21.07 -7.08 -13.46
C ALA A 64 -20.09 -6.24 -14.29
N TYR A 65 -19.39 -5.29 -13.67
CA TYR A 65 -18.36 -4.49 -14.31
C TYR A 65 -17.23 -5.38 -14.86
N LEU A 66 -16.71 -6.30 -14.04
CA LEU A 66 -15.63 -7.19 -14.43
C LEU A 66 -16.02 -8.13 -15.57
N ASP A 67 -17.28 -8.57 -15.67
CA ASP A 67 -17.75 -9.41 -16.78
C ASP A 67 -17.66 -8.67 -18.12
N HIS A 68 -17.84 -7.35 -18.12
CA HIS A 68 -17.75 -6.52 -19.31
C HIS A 68 -16.31 -6.14 -19.68
N VAL A 69 -15.48 -5.75 -18.70
CA VAL A 69 -14.12 -5.24 -18.98
C VAL A 69 -13.05 -6.33 -19.08
N ARG A 70 -13.26 -7.50 -18.45
CA ARG A 70 -12.26 -8.58 -18.42
C ARG A 70 -11.92 -9.11 -19.82
N PRO A 71 -12.87 -9.35 -20.75
CA PRO A 71 -12.54 -9.82 -22.10
C PRO A 71 -11.67 -8.83 -22.89
N LYS A 72 -11.81 -7.53 -22.62
CA LYS A 72 -11.13 -6.45 -23.35
C LYS A 72 -9.77 -6.08 -22.74
N LEU A 73 -9.68 -6.07 -21.41
CA LEU A 73 -8.54 -5.52 -20.67
C LEU A 73 -7.75 -6.58 -19.88
N GLU A 74 -8.25 -7.81 -19.76
CA GLU A 74 -7.71 -8.82 -18.84
C GLU A 74 -7.73 -8.37 -17.36
N ALA A 75 -8.66 -7.49 -16.99
CA ALA A 75 -8.82 -6.98 -15.63
C ALA A 75 -9.41 -8.03 -14.67
N ASN A 76 -9.10 -7.87 -13.38
CA ASN A 76 -9.61 -8.72 -12.29
C ASN A 76 -9.79 -7.91 -11.00
N ILE A 77 -10.33 -8.53 -9.95
CA ILE A 77 -10.60 -7.88 -8.66
C ILE A 77 -9.36 -7.12 -8.12
N THR A 78 -8.16 -7.68 -8.24
CA THR A 78 -6.95 -7.01 -7.74
C THR A 78 -6.70 -5.71 -8.51
N HIS A 79 -6.93 -5.66 -9.83
CA HIS A 79 -6.81 -4.40 -10.58
C HIS A 79 -7.77 -3.34 -10.05
N CYS A 80 -9.04 -3.69 -9.85
CA CYS A 80 -10.05 -2.77 -9.31
C CYS A 80 -9.69 -2.30 -7.89
N VAL A 81 -9.22 -3.19 -7.01
CA VAL A 81 -8.84 -2.82 -5.63
C VAL A 81 -7.60 -1.94 -5.60
N VAL A 82 -6.60 -2.21 -6.43
CA VAL A 82 -5.40 -1.35 -6.50
C VAL A 82 -5.74 0.02 -7.08
N ALA A 83 -6.56 0.09 -8.14
CA ALA A 83 -7.07 1.36 -8.68
C ALA A 83 -7.92 2.14 -7.64
N ALA A 84 -8.76 1.43 -6.88
CA ALA A 84 -9.50 2.03 -5.77
C ALA A 84 -8.55 2.59 -4.68
N GLY A 85 -7.45 1.89 -4.38
CA GLY A 85 -6.41 2.35 -3.45
C GLY A 85 -5.69 3.60 -3.95
N GLU A 86 -5.40 3.69 -5.24
CA GLU A 86 -4.85 4.88 -5.90
C GLU A 86 -5.77 6.09 -5.73
N ILE A 87 -7.05 5.90 -6.06
CA ILE A 87 -8.09 6.92 -5.87
C ILE A 87 -8.24 7.31 -4.39
N GLY A 88 -8.28 6.35 -3.47
CA GLY A 88 -8.46 6.60 -2.04
C GLY A 88 -7.29 7.37 -1.42
N LEU A 89 -6.05 7.08 -1.81
CA LEU A 89 -4.87 7.82 -1.38
C LEU A 89 -4.82 9.23 -1.97
N ALA A 90 -5.29 9.39 -3.20
CA ALA A 90 -5.36 10.69 -3.85
C ALA A 90 -6.46 11.58 -3.23
N ALA A 91 -7.59 10.98 -2.88
CA ALA A 91 -8.72 11.61 -2.18
C ALA A 91 -8.36 12.12 -0.78
N ASN A 92 -7.38 11.49 -0.13
CA ASN A 92 -6.99 11.81 1.23
C ASN A 92 -5.45 11.80 1.37
N PRO A 93 -4.79 12.92 1.00
CA PRO A 93 -3.35 13.03 1.02
C PRO A 93 -2.71 12.80 2.39
N ARG A 94 -3.47 12.96 3.49
CA ARG A 94 -2.99 12.68 4.85
C ARG A 94 -2.76 11.20 5.11
N LEU A 95 -3.46 10.30 4.40
CA LEU A 95 -3.16 8.87 4.45
C LEU A 95 -1.83 8.51 3.81
N ASN A 96 -1.32 9.39 2.94
CA ASN A 96 -0.01 9.24 2.32
C ASN A 96 1.12 9.85 3.18
N ARG A 97 0.98 9.76 4.50
CA ARG A 97 2.00 10.16 5.48
C ARG A 97 2.57 8.93 6.17
N PHE A 98 3.72 9.08 6.78
CA PHE A 98 4.33 8.00 7.56
C PHE A 98 5.15 8.55 8.72
N VAL A 99 5.30 7.73 9.77
CA VAL A 99 6.15 8.04 10.92
C VAL A 99 7.42 7.19 10.87
N VAL A 100 8.57 7.87 10.89
CA VAL A 100 9.91 7.24 11.02
C VAL A 100 10.74 8.10 11.96
N GLY A 101 11.52 7.46 12.84
CA GLY A 101 12.42 8.19 13.74
C GLY A 101 11.69 9.18 14.66
N LYS A 102 10.45 8.88 15.05
CA LYS A 102 9.58 9.75 15.85
C LYS A 102 9.26 11.10 15.19
N ARG A 103 9.22 11.14 13.85
CA ARG A 103 8.88 12.31 13.04
C ARG A 103 7.84 11.91 12.00
N LEU A 104 6.91 12.81 11.75
CA LEU A 104 5.88 12.66 10.72
C LEU A 104 6.37 13.23 9.40
N TYR A 105 6.16 12.48 8.32
CA TYR A 105 6.55 12.85 6.97
C TYR A 105 5.36 12.77 6.01
N GLN A 106 5.28 13.72 5.10
CA GLN A 106 4.46 13.63 3.91
C GLN A 106 5.27 12.90 2.84
N ARG A 107 4.75 11.79 2.31
CA ARG A 107 5.47 11.05 1.26
C ARG A 107 5.50 11.85 -0.04
N ARG A 108 6.66 11.84 -0.70
CA ARG A 108 6.81 12.36 -2.07
C ARG A 108 6.32 11.31 -3.05
N GLY A 109 5.26 11.60 -3.79
CA GLY A 109 4.59 10.63 -4.65
C GLY A 109 3.65 9.69 -3.88
N ARG A 110 2.91 8.87 -4.61
CA ARG A 110 2.03 7.82 -4.08
C ARG A 110 2.54 6.48 -4.60
N PHE A 111 2.66 5.49 -3.72
CA PHE A 111 3.13 4.17 -4.10
C PHE A 111 2.18 3.10 -3.57
N LEU A 112 1.85 2.14 -4.42
CA LEU A 112 1.00 1.00 -4.10
C LEU A 112 1.81 -0.26 -4.28
N SER A 113 1.94 -1.03 -3.21
CA SER A 113 2.54 -2.35 -3.30
C SER A 113 1.46 -3.39 -3.18
N PHE A 114 1.52 -4.43 -4.01
CA PHE A 114 0.50 -5.46 -3.97
C PHE A 114 1.02 -6.81 -4.43
N SER A 115 0.40 -7.87 -3.90
CA SER A 115 0.70 -9.24 -4.29
C SER A 115 -0.23 -9.70 -5.39
N MET A 116 0.33 -10.25 -6.47
CA MET A 116 -0.42 -10.90 -7.53
C MET A 116 0.15 -12.28 -7.87
N LYS A 117 -0.73 -13.19 -8.28
CA LYS A 117 -0.34 -14.51 -8.76
C LYS A 117 0.43 -14.39 -10.07
N ARG A 118 1.62 -14.99 -10.10
CA ARG A 118 2.32 -15.27 -11.35
C ARG A 118 1.71 -16.55 -11.92
N ARG A 119 1.11 -16.50 -13.11
CA ARG A 119 0.83 -17.74 -13.86
C ARG A 119 2.17 -18.44 -14.07
N SER A 120 2.36 -19.63 -13.50
CA SER A 120 3.54 -20.44 -13.78
C SER A 120 3.31 -21.20 -15.09
N LEU A 121 4.26 -21.10 -16.01
CA LEU A 121 4.48 -22.11 -17.04
C LEU A 121 5.53 -23.05 -16.43
N SER A 122 5.09 -24.13 -15.79
CA SER A 122 5.98 -25.21 -15.38
C SER A 122 5.72 -26.39 -16.31
N ALA A 123 6.78 -26.85 -16.99
CA ALA A 123 6.74 -27.99 -17.91
C ALA A 123 6.58 -29.34 -17.17
N ASP A 124 6.69 -29.29 -15.85
CA ASP A 124 6.80 -30.40 -14.91
C ASP A 124 5.49 -30.64 -14.13
N GLY A 125 4.39 -29.97 -14.50
CA GLY A 125 3.03 -30.25 -13.97
C GLY A 125 2.80 -29.87 -12.51
N VAL A 126 3.83 -29.38 -11.80
CA VAL A 126 3.73 -28.91 -10.41
C VAL A 126 3.52 -27.39 -10.41
N HIS A 127 2.27 -26.96 -10.32
CA HIS A 127 1.92 -25.54 -10.17
C HIS A 127 2.36 -25.00 -8.80
N LYS A 128 3.64 -24.58 -8.67
CA LYS A 128 4.04 -23.65 -7.60
C LYS A 128 3.63 -22.25 -8.02
N GLU A 129 2.45 -21.81 -7.56
CA GLU A 129 2.03 -20.41 -7.70
C GLU A 129 3.04 -19.52 -6.96
N LYS A 130 3.91 -18.83 -7.70
CA LYS A 130 4.78 -17.81 -7.12
C LYS A 130 3.99 -16.51 -7.04
N LEU A 131 3.87 -15.94 -5.85
CA LEU A 131 3.38 -14.57 -5.69
C LEU A 131 4.48 -13.62 -6.15
N ALA A 132 4.12 -12.64 -6.97
CA ALA A 132 4.96 -11.50 -7.29
C ALA A 132 4.46 -10.30 -6.50
N THR A 133 5.38 -9.62 -5.81
CA THR A 133 5.11 -8.31 -5.21
C THR A 133 5.47 -7.24 -6.22
N VAL A 134 4.50 -6.41 -6.55
CA VAL A 134 4.65 -5.29 -7.48
C VAL A 134 4.58 -4.00 -6.66
N LYS A 135 5.48 -3.05 -6.92
CA LYS A 135 5.42 -1.68 -6.38
C LYS A 135 5.18 -0.71 -7.52
N LEU A 136 4.05 -0.02 -7.47
CA LEU A 136 3.57 0.87 -8.51
C LEU A 136 3.63 2.31 -8.01
N GLU A 137 4.17 3.22 -8.82
CA GLU A 137 3.99 4.65 -8.59
C GLU A 137 2.64 5.10 -9.17
N SER A 138 1.86 5.83 -8.36
CA SER A 138 0.47 6.22 -8.59
C SER A 138 0.33 7.76 -8.75
N SER A 139 1.38 8.41 -9.25
CA SER A 139 1.43 9.87 -9.45
C SER A 139 0.95 10.32 -10.84
N LYS A 140 0.93 9.40 -11.81
CA LYS A 140 0.68 9.70 -13.22
C LYS A 140 -0.82 9.66 -13.54
N GLN A 141 -1.26 10.63 -14.34
CA GLN A 141 -2.60 10.61 -14.91
C GLN A 141 -2.69 9.50 -15.95
N ARG A 142 -3.62 8.57 -15.74
CA ARG A 142 -3.86 7.41 -16.60
C ARG A 142 -5.30 6.92 -16.47
N THR A 143 -5.82 6.35 -17.53
CA THR A 143 -7.12 5.65 -17.58
C THR A 143 -7.03 4.29 -16.88
N PHE A 144 -8.17 3.67 -16.56
CA PHE A 144 -8.18 2.32 -16.01
C PHE A 144 -7.60 1.29 -17.01
N ALA A 145 -7.87 1.44 -18.30
CA ALA A 145 -7.28 0.59 -19.33
C ALA A 145 -5.73 0.67 -19.38
N GLU A 146 -5.17 1.87 -19.28
CA GLU A 146 -3.71 2.07 -19.19
C GLU A 146 -3.14 1.48 -17.91
N PHE A 147 -3.83 1.69 -16.78
CA PHE A 147 -3.46 1.12 -15.49
C PHE A 147 -3.38 -0.41 -15.55
N VAL A 148 -4.39 -1.07 -16.13
CA VAL A 148 -4.42 -2.53 -16.25
C VAL A 148 -3.27 -3.02 -17.13
N ARG A 149 -3.01 -2.35 -18.26
CA ARG A 149 -1.87 -2.69 -19.14
C ARG A 149 -0.52 -2.57 -18.42
N GLU A 150 -0.33 -1.50 -17.65
CA GLU A 150 0.90 -1.28 -16.89
C GLU A 150 1.11 -2.38 -15.83
N VAL A 151 0.08 -2.68 -15.04
CA VAL A 151 0.14 -3.71 -14.01
C VAL A 151 0.40 -5.09 -14.62
N ASN A 152 -0.31 -5.46 -15.68
CA ASN A 152 -0.09 -6.72 -16.40
C ASN A 152 1.31 -6.81 -17.04
N GLY A 153 1.83 -5.68 -17.55
CA GLY A 153 3.19 -5.56 -18.08
C GLY A 153 4.25 -5.87 -17.03
N GLN A 154 4.16 -5.24 -15.85
CA GLN A 154 5.11 -5.46 -14.75
C GLN A 154 5.10 -6.91 -14.23
N ILE A 155 3.94 -7.56 -14.23
CA ILE A 155 3.85 -8.99 -13.88
C ILE A 155 4.56 -9.85 -14.94
N THR A 156 4.45 -9.49 -16.22
CA THR A 156 5.05 -10.23 -17.33
C THR A 156 6.57 -10.09 -17.37
N GLU A 157 7.13 -8.92 -17.07
CA GLU A 157 8.58 -8.76 -16.91
C GLU A 157 9.10 -9.62 -15.75
N ASN A 158 8.38 -9.62 -14.62
CA ASN A 158 8.63 -10.52 -13.51
C ASN A 158 8.47 -12.01 -13.91
N ARG A 159 7.78 -12.34 -15.02
CA ARG A 159 7.58 -13.71 -15.54
C ARG A 159 8.75 -14.29 -16.33
N SER A 160 9.72 -13.50 -16.76
CA SER A 160 10.82 -13.89 -17.67
C SER A 160 11.86 -14.92 -17.14
N GLY A 161 11.60 -15.60 -16.03
CA GLY A 161 12.45 -16.68 -15.50
C GLY A 161 13.78 -16.24 -14.88
N LYS A 162 14.18 -14.98 -15.02
CA LYS A 162 15.35 -14.41 -14.35
C LYS A 162 15.09 -14.33 -12.84
N LYS A 163 16.10 -14.70 -12.02
CA LYS A 163 16.05 -14.47 -10.56
C LYS A 163 15.72 -12.99 -10.33
N THR A 164 14.63 -12.73 -9.64
CA THR A 164 14.26 -11.37 -9.26
C THR A 164 15.34 -10.80 -8.34
N TYR A 165 15.39 -9.47 -8.21
CA TYR A 165 16.28 -8.83 -7.25
C TYR A 165 16.03 -9.37 -5.83
N ALA A 166 14.75 -9.54 -5.46
CA ALA A 166 14.33 -10.18 -4.23
C ALA A 166 14.88 -11.61 -4.07
N ASP A 167 14.85 -12.46 -5.11
CA ASP A 167 15.39 -13.83 -5.03
C ASP A 167 16.90 -13.86 -4.70
N LYS A 168 17.66 -12.87 -5.19
CA LYS A 168 19.10 -12.74 -4.91
C LYS A 168 19.34 -12.25 -3.49
N GLU A 169 18.57 -11.27 -3.04
CA GLU A 169 18.60 -10.77 -1.67
C GLU A 169 18.24 -11.87 -0.67
N PHE A 170 17.16 -12.63 -0.91
CA PHE A 170 16.78 -13.77 -0.06
C PHE A 170 17.89 -14.82 0.03
N ALA A 171 18.56 -15.15 -1.08
CA ALA A 171 19.66 -16.10 -1.07
C ALA A 171 20.88 -15.59 -0.29
N PHE A 172 21.20 -14.29 -0.42
CA PHE A 172 22.28 -13.66 0.33
C PHE A 172 21.97 -13.60 1.84
N PHE A 173 20.75 -13.19 2.21
CA PHE A 173 20.33 -13.14 3.61
C PHE A 173 20.29 -14.51 4.28
N ASN A 174 19.85 -15.54 3.57
CA ASN A 174 19.85 -16.92 4.09
C ASN A 174 21.26 -17.51 4.27
N ALA A 175 22.28 -16.94 3.63
CA ALA A 175 23.67 -17.38 3.78
C ALA A 175 24.41 -16.69 4.94
N LEU A 176 23.84 -15.62 5.52
CA LEU A 176 24.47 -14.88 6.61
C LEU A 176 24.28 -15.59 7.96
N PRO A 177 25.34 -15.76 8.78
CA PRO A 177 25.20 -16.22 10.14
C PRO A 177 24.28 -15.30 10.95
N ARG A 178 23.44 -15.90 11.82
CA ARG A 178 22.43 -15.16 12.60
C ARG A 178 22.95 -13.88 13.28
N PRO A 179 24.10 -13.85 13.97
CA PRO A 179 24.58 -12.63 14.63
C PRO A 179 24.92 -11.50 13.64
N VAL A 180 25.42 -11.86 12.46
CA VAL A 180 25.74 -10.89 11.40
C VAL A 180 24.45 -10.31 10.82
N PHE A 181 23.45 -11.17 10.61
CA PHE A 181 22.13 -10.73 10.15
C PHE A 181 21.43 -9.81 11.16
N GLU A 182 21.45 -10.15 12.45
CA GLU A 182 20.89 -9.30 13.51
C GLU A 182 21.57 -7.92 13.56
N ALA A 183 22.91 -7.88 13.48
CA ALA A 183 23.67 -6.63 13.41
C ALA A 183 23.33 -5.80 12.15
N ALA A 184 23.26 -6.44 10.98
CA ALA A 184 22.93 -5.78 9.72
C ALA A 184 21.50 -5.21 9.73
N ALA A 185 20.52 -5.99 10.20
CA ALA A 185 19.14 -5.53 10.34
C ALA A 185 19.02 -4.38 11.35
N GLY A 186 19.75 -4.46 12.47
CA GLY A 186 19.85 -3.38 13.45
C GLY A 186 20.42 -2.09 12.87
N LEU A 187 21.51 -2.20 12.09
CA LEU A 187 22.14 -1.06 11.43
C LEU A 187 21.22 -0.42 10.38
N LEU A 188 20.54 -1.24 9.55
CA LEU A 188 19.54 -0.77 8.59
C LEU A 188 18.39 -0.02 9.28
N GLY A 189 17.84 -0.61 10.34
CA GLY A 189 16.77 0.02 11.12
C GLY A 189 17.23 1.31 11.81
N TRP A 190 18.47 1.37 12.29
CA TRP A 190 19.07 2.58 12.83
C TRP A 190 19.26 3.65 11.73
N ALA A 191 19.77 3.27 10.56
CA ALA A 191 19.98 4.19 9.45
C ALA A 191 18.67 4.81 8.97
N ASP A 192 17.60 4.03 8.78
CA ASP A 192 16.29 4.54 8.36
C ASP A 192 15.66 5.47 9.42
N LYS A 193 15.71 5.09 10.71
CA LYS A 193 15.23 5.93 11.82
C LYS A 193 15.95 7.28 11.92
N ASN A 194 17.18 7.37 11.41
CA ASN A 194 17.99 8.59 11.40
C ASN A 194 18.06 9.25 10.01
N ASN A 195 17.21 8.83 9.06
CA ASN A 195 17.15 9.35 7.68
C ASN A 195 18.47 9.18 6.89
N LEU A 196 19.31 8.21 7.26
CA LEU A 196 20.60 7.93 6.61
C LEU A 196 20.49 6.84 5.54
N LEU A 197 19.34 6.18 5.39
CA LEU A 197 19.13 5.15 4.38
C LEU A 197 19.18 5.77 2.96
N PRO A 198 20.00 5.24 2.03
CA PRO A 198 20.08 5.77 0.67
C PRO A 198 18.75 5.66 -0.09
N GLY A 199 18.50 6.59 -1.01
CA GLY A 199 17.25 6.62 -1.79
C GLY A 199 16.99 5.36 -2.61
N PHE A 200 18.01 4.74 -3.19
CA PHE A 200 17.85 3.53 -4.01
C PHE A 200 17.36 2.31 -3.21
N PHE A 201 17.67 2.25 -1.90
CA PHE A 201 17.14 1.22 -1.00
C PHE A 201 15.63 1.40 -0.79
N ILE A 202 15.18 2.65 -0.74
CA ILE A 202 13.78 2.99 -0.48
C ILE A 202 12.93 2.87 -1.75
N GLU A 203 13.47 3.32 -2.88
CA GLU A 203 12.76 3.40 -4.15
C GLU A 203 12.25 2.04 -4.62
N THR A 204 13.09 1.01 -4.53
CA THR A 204 12.79 -0.34 -5.05
C THR A 204 12.03 -1.23 -4.05
N ASP A 205 12.08 -0.92 -2.77
CA ASP A 205 11.54 -1.80 -1.72
C ASP A 205 10.01 -1.63 -1.56
N PRO A 206 9.21 -2.72 -1.61
CA PRO A 206 7.75 -2.68 -1.57
C PRO A 206 7.16 -2.36 -0.18
N LEU A 207 7.95 -2.34 0.88
CA LEU A 207 7.54 -1.95 2.23
C LEU A 207 7.74 -0.45 2.48
N TYR A 208 8.41 0.26 1.56
CA TYR A 208 8.42 1.72 1.49
C TYR A 208 7.35 2.23 0.54
N THR A 209 6.09 2.08 0.95
CA THR A 209 4.91 2.28 0.11
C THR A 209 3.81 3.06 0.84
N SER A 210 2.92 3.74 0.12
CA SER A 210 1.77 4.44 0.72
C SER A 210 0.75 3.45 1.26
N MET A 211 0.56 2.34 0.55
CA MET A 211 -0.33 1.27 0.96
C MET A 211 0.15 -0.06 0.40
N PHE A 212 -0.12 -1.14 1.14
CA PHE A 212 0.11 -2.51 0.70
C PHE A 212 -1.22 -3.27 0.58
N ILE A 213 -1.45 -3.96 -0.53
CA ILE A 213 -2.69 -4.71 -0.80
C ILE A 213 -2.37 -6.19 -1.04
N ALA A 214 -2.96 -7.07 -0.25
CA ALA A 214 -2.82 -8.52 -0.43
C ALA A 214 -4.18 -9.17 -0.71
N ASN A 215 -4.29 -9.84 -1.86
CA ASN A 215 -5.52 -10.51 -2.27
C ASN A 215 -5.51 -12.00 -1.94
N LEU A 216 -5.98 -12.33 -0.74
CA LEU A 216 -6.21 -13.69 -0.26
C LEU A 216 -7.41 -14.36 -0.95
N GLY A 217 -8.34 -13.58 -1.49
CA GLY A 217 -9.47 -14.09 -2.27
C GLY A 217 -9.04 -14.87 -3.51
N SER A 218 -7.92 -14.48 -4.13
CA SER A 218 -7.32 -15.24 -5.23
C SER A 218 -6.88 -16.65 -4.81
N LEU A 219 -6.66 -16.89 -3.51
CA LEU A 219 -6.31 -18.17 -2.89
C LEU A 219 -7.52 -18.87 -2.24
N GLY A 220 -8.73 -18.35 -2.42
CA GLY A 220 -9.95 -18.92 -1.82
C GLY A 220 -10.11 -18.66 -0.33
N MET A 221 -9.37 -17.69 0.22
CA MET A 221 -9.34 -17.38 1.65
C MET A 221 -10.13 -16.10 1.98
N ASN A 222 -10.67 -16.05 3.20
CA ASN A 222 -11.27 -14.84 3.78
C ASN A 222 -10.16 -13.85 4.20
N PRO A 223 -10.45 -12.54 4.33
CA PRO A 223 -9.43 -11.57 4.70
C PRO A 223 -9.10 -11.71 6.19
N GLY A 224 -7.81 -11.71 6.53
CA GLY A 224 -7.35 -11.51 7.91
C GLY A 224 -7.14 -10.03 8.21
N PHE A 225 -6.89 -9.68 9.47
CA PHE A 225 -6.19 -8.44 9.77
C PHE A 225 -4.68 -8.69 9.65
N HIS A 226 -3.97 -7.82 8.94
CA HIS A 226 -2.53 -7.94 8.77
C HIS A 226 -1.82 -6.95 9.68
N HIS A 227 -0.75 -7.37 10.34
CA HIS A 227 0.09 -6.43 11.10
C HIS A 227 0.70 -5.38 10.16
N LEU A 228 1.19 -4.27 10.72
CA LEU A 228 2.05 -3.37 9.96
C LEU A 228 3.49 -3.84 10.10
N TYR A 229 4.25 -3.87 9.02
CA TYR A 229 5.68 -4.20 9.12
C TYR A 229 6.40 -3.11 9.90
N GLU A 230 7.27 -3.48 10.86
CA GLU A 230 8.15 -2.51 11.53
C GLU A 230 9.33 -2.08 10.65
N TYR A 231 9.69 -2.91 9.67
CA TYR A 231 10.57 -2.54 8.56
C TYR A 231 9.80 -1.77 7.48
N GLY A 232 10.48 -0.88 6.76
CA GLY A 232 9.86 0.01 5.79
C GLY A 232 9.10 1.15 6.45
N ASN A 233 8.17 1.77 5.71
CA ASN A 233 7.33 2.86 6.20
C ASN A 233 5.90 2.81 5.68
N CYS A 234 5.39 1.62 5.38
CA CYS A 234 4.00 1.39 5.00
C CYS A 234 3.03 1.68 6.16
N PRO A 235 2.15 2.69 6.04
CA PRO A 235 1.22 3.06 7.10
C PRO A 235 -0.15 2.35 7.00
N LEU A 236 -0.46 1.76 5.84
CA LEU A 236 -1.79 1.23 5.51
C LEU A 236 -1.67 -0.12 4.80
N PHE A 237 -2.32 -1.15 5.37
CA PHE A 237 -2.40 -2.48 4.78
C PHE A 237 -3.86 -2.83 4.50
N CYS A 238 -4.16 -3.38 3.32
CA CYS A 238 -5.48 -3.88 2.95
C CYS A 238 -5.42 -5.36 2.58
N MET A 239 -6.29 -6.13 3.22
CA MET A 239 -6.47 -7.56 3.00
C MET A 239 -7.79 -7.75 2.25
N VAL A 240 -7.71 -8.30 1.04
CA VAL A 240 -8.86 -8.62 0.19
C VAL A 240 -9.22 -10.08 0.36
N GLY A 241 -10.46 -10.35 0.75
CA GLY A 241 -11.00 -11.70 0.87
C GLY A 241 -11.56 -12.26 -0.42
N LYS A 242 -11.92 -13.54 -0.40
CA LYS A 242 -12.81 -14.11 -1.42
C LYS A 242 -14.17 -13.46 -1.31
N ILE A 243 -14.87 -13.36 -2.44
CA ILE A 243 -16.27 -12.98 -2.44
C ILE A 243 -17.06 -14.14 -1.83
N ASN A 244 -17.87 -13.85 -0.82
CA ASN A 244 -18.76 -14.81 -0.18
C ASN A 244 -20.21 -14.39 -0.38
N SER A 245 -21.09 -15.35 -0.53
CA SER A 245 -22.53 -15.10 -0.43
C SER A 245 -22.91 -14.86 1.02
N GLU A 246 -23.57 -13.73 1.29
CA GLU A 246 -24.18 -13.42 2.58
C GLU A 246 -25.69 -13.21 2.41
N LEU A 247 -26.49 -13.69 3.36
CA LEU A 247 -27.92 -13.42 3.38
C LEU A 247 -28.16 -12.01 3.94
N LYS A 248 -28.88 -11.18 3.19
CA LYS A 248 -29.28 -9.83 3.59
C LYS A 248 -30.79 -9.64 3.46
N MET A 249 -31.32 -8.75 4.27
CA MET A 249 -32.70 -8.28 4.13
C MET A 249 -32.72 -7.10 3.15
N GLU A 250 -33.37 -7.28 2.00
CA GLU A 250 -33.64 -6.22 1.01
C GLU A 250 -35.15 -6.18 0.75
N ASP A 251 -35.77 -5.01 0.90
CA ASP A 251 -37.22 -4.80 0.68
C ASP A 251 -38.13 -5.83 1.38
N GLY A 252 -37.76 -6.22 2.60
CA GLY A 252 -38.51 -7.19 3.40
C GLY A 252 -38.32 -8.66 2.99
N LYS A 253 -37.44 -8.96 2.03
CA LYS A 253 -37.10 -10.33 1.60
C LYS A 253 -35.66 -10.68 1.97
N VAL A 254 -35.43 -11.93 2.35
CA VAL A 254 -34.08 -12.48 2.49
C VAL A 254 -33.56 -12.78 1.09
N VAL A 255 -32.45 -12.12 0.72
CA VAL A 255 -31.77 -12.32 -0.55
C VAL A 255 -30.31 -12.69 -0.32
N GLU A 256 -29.76 -13.50 -1.22
CA GLU A 256 -28.35 -13.83 -1.24
C GLU A 256 -27.58 -12.72 -1.98
N VAL A 257 -26.62 -12.11 -1.32
CA VAL A 257 -25.81 -11.00 -1.87
C VAL A 257 -24.34 -11.41 -1.85
N PRO A 258 -23.62 -11.36 -3.00
CA PRO A 258 -22.18 -11.57 -3.01
C PRO A 258 -21.48 -10.38 -2.35
N ILE A 259 -20.65 -10.64 -1.35
CA ILE A 259 -19.94 -9.62 -0.56
C ILE A 259 -18.43 -9.74 -0.77
N LEU A 260 -17.81 -8.64 -1.19
CA LEU A 260 -16.37 -8.44 -1.10
C LEU A 260 -16.02 -7.93 0.30
N HIS A 261 -15.31 -8.75 1.06
CA HIS A 261 -14.85 -8.39 2.40
C HIS A 261 -13.41 -7.87 2.35
N LEU A 262 -13.21 -6.65 2.86
CA LEU A 262 -11.92 -5.98 2.98
C LEU A 262 -11.61 -5.70 4.45
N ARG A 263 -10.35 -5.90 4.84
CA ARG A 263 -9.86 -5.53 6.17
C ARG A 263 -8.65 -4.65 6.06
N TYR A 264 -8.60 -3.62 6.90
CA TYR A 264 -7.52 -2.65 6.89
C TYR A 264 -6.81 -2.59 8.22
N SER A 265 -5.54 -2.25 8.13
CA SER A 265 -4.65 -2.01 9.26
C SER A 265 -3.94 -0.69 9.02
N TYR A 266 -4.09 0.22 9.98
CA TYR A 266 -3.78 1.64 9.80
C TYR A 266 -2.92 2.15 10.96
N ASP A 267 -1.83 2.87 10.64
CA ASP A 267 -0.98 3.52 11.64
C ASP A 267 -1.59 4.85 12.09
N GLU A 268 -2.25 4.87 13.24
CA GLU A 268 -2.91 6.06 13.79
C GLU A 268 -1.93 7.20 14.16
N ARG A 269 -0.62 6.94 14.16
CA ARG A 269 0.37 7.99 14.38
C ARG A 269 0.42 8.97 13.21
N ILE A 270 -0.01 8.59 12.02
CA ILE A 270 -0.01 9.51 10.87
C ILE A 270 -1.17 10.50 11.00
N ASP A 271 -2.37 9.97 11.30
CA ASP A 271 -3.59 10.72 11.49
C ASP A 271 -4.66 9.97 12.30
N ASP A 272 -5.74 10.65 12.65
CA ASP A 272 -6.83 10.05 13.42
C ASP A 272 -7.65 9.00 12.64
N GLY A 273 -8.47 8.24 13.37
CA GLY A 273 -9.35 7.24 12.78
C GLY A 273 -10.42 7.82 11.83
N LEU A 274 -10.77 9.11 11.94
CA LEU A 274 -11.70 9.78 11.03
C LEU A 274 -11.07 9.94 9.64
N THR A 275 -9.82 10.39 9.60
CA THR A 275 -9.01 10.49 8.38
C THR A 275 -8.81 9.11 7.78
N GLY A 276 -8.45 8.10 8.60
CA GLY A 276 -8.38 6.69 8.20
C GLY A 276 -9.65 6.23 7.49
N ARG A 277 -10.80 6.40 8.14
CA ARG A 277 -12.12 6.03 7.63
C ARG A 277 -12.45 6.71 6.31
N ASN A 278 -12.11 7.99 6.16
CA ASN A 278 -12.49 8.77 4.99
C ASN A 278 -11.83 8.26 3.70
N GLY A 279 -10.54 7.91 3.73
CA GLY A 279 -9.88 7.33 2.55
C GLY A 279 -10.29 5.87 2.30
N ILE A 280 -10.51 5.09 3.35
CA ILE A 280 -11.08 3.73 3.21
C ILE A 280 -12.47 3.80 2.56
N ARG A 281 -13.33 4.73 2.98
CA ARG A 281 -14.65 4.95 2.37
C ARG A 281 -14.54 5.38 0.90
N ALA A 282 -13.54 6.18 0.54
CA ALA A 282 -13.30 6.54 -0.85
C ALA A 282 -12.98 5.28 -1.70
N MET A 283 -12.15 4.37 -1.19
CA MET A 283 -11.89 3.07 -1.83
C MET A 283 -13.18 2.24 -1.94
N SER A 284 -13.95 2.13 -0.86
CA SER A 284 -15.20 1.37 -0.86
C SER A 284 -16.22 1.90 -1.87
N ARG A 285 -16.29 3.23 -2.07
CA ARG A 285 -17.16 3.86 -3.08
C ARG A 285 -16.77 3.47 -4.51
N VAL A 286 -15.47 3.46 -4.82
CA VAL A 286 -14.98 3.02 -6.13
C VAL A 286 -15.39 1.57 -6.40
N LEU A 287 -15.24 0.69 -5.42
CA LEU A 287 -15.56 -0.73 -5.56
C LEU A 287 -17.07 -1.02 -5.57
N ALA A 288 -17.88 -0.17 -4.94
CA ALA A 288 -19.33 -0.27 -4.97
C ALA A 288 -19.95 0.21 -6.29
N ASP A 289 -19.25 1.06 -7.05
CA ASP A 289 -19.71 1.57 -8.35
C ASP A 289 -18.54 1.73 -9.35
N PRO A 290 -17.87 0.63 -9.73
CA PRO A 290 -16.65 0.72 -10.53
C PRO A 290 -16.92 1.20 -11.96
N ALA A 291 -18.12 0.99 -12.48
CA ALA A 291 -18.55 1.55 -13.76
C ALA A 291 -18.37 3.08 -13.77
N ARG A 292 -18.92 3.75 -12.75
CA ARG A 292 -18.83 5.20 -12.61
C ARG A 292 -17.40 5.68 -12.36
N TRP A 293 -16.64 5.00 -11.50
CA TRP A 293 -15.35 5.51 -11.03
C TRP A 293 -14.15 5.10 -11.88
N LEU A 294 -14.22 3.94 -12.55
CA LEU A 294 -13.14 3.40 -13.38
C LEU A 294 -13.39 3.54 -14.89
N GLY A 295 -14.66 3.57 -15.32
CA GLY A 295 -15.05 3.68 -16.73
C GLY A 295 -14.59 2.49 -17.59
N CYS A 296 -14.37 2.73 -18.88
CA CYS A 296 -13.92 1.74 -19.88
C CYS A 296 -14.95 0.63 -20.16
N ILE A 297 -16.24 0.93 -20.05
CA ILE A 297 -17.35 0.07 -20.44
C ILE A 297 -17.65 0.27 -21.93
N GLU A 298 -17.74 1.51 -22.38
CA GLU A 298 -18.22 1.83 -23.73
C GLU A 298 -17.14 1.54 -24.78
N ASP A 299 -17.55 0.93 -25.90
CA ASP A 299 -16.62 0.56 -26.98
C ASP A 299 -16.09 1.79 -27.73
N ASP A 300 -16.83 2.90 -27.71
CA ASP A 300 -16.44 4.17 -28.32
C ASP A 300 -15.53 5.03 -27.43
N GLY A 301 -15.25 4.57 -26.20
CA GLY A 301 -14.43 5.26 -25.22
C GLY A 301 -15.09 6.49 -24.58
N SER A 302 -16.39 6.71 -24.79
CA SER A 302 -17.12 7.87 -24.26
C SER A 302 -17.13 7.95 -22.73
N ASP A 303 -16.97 6.83 -22.03
CA ASP A 303 -16.87 6.73 -20.57
C ASP A 303 -15.42 6.65 -20.05
N THR A 304 -14.43 6.88 -20.92
CA THR A 304 -13.02 6.83 -20.54
C THR A 304 -12.61 8.09 -19.80
N GLN A 305 -12.01 7.89 -18.63
CA GLN A 305 -11.63 8.96 -17.71
C GLN A 305 -10.35 8.61 -16.96
N PRO A 306 -9.57 9.60 -16.51
CA PRO A 306 -8.38 9.35 -15.70
C PRO A 306 -8.77 8.83 -14.31
N LEU A 307 -7.96 7.94 -13.73
CA LEU A 307 -8.14 7.52 -12.34
C LEU A 307 -7.96 8.71 -11.38
N TRP A 308 -6.94 9.54 -11.64
CA TRP A 308 -6.67 10.79 -10.92
C TRP A 308 -5.63 11.64 -11.67
N PRO A 309 -5.68 12.99 -11.62
CA PRO A 309 -6.76 13.82 -11.12
C PRO A 309 -7.97 13.83 -12.07
N ARG A 310 -9.13 14.21 -11.53
CA ARG A 310 -10.38 14.41 -12.26
C ARG A 310 -11.03 15.71 -11.84
N ASP A 311 -11.48 16.49 -12.82
CA ASP A 311 -12.04 17.84 -12.59
C ASP A 311 -13.49 17.80 -12.06
N ASP A 312 -14.20 16.70 -12.27
CA ASP A 312 -15.62 16.51 -11.95
C ASP A 312 -15.88 15.94 -10.54
N TRP A 313 -14.85 15.53 -9.80
CA TRP A 313 -15.01 14.90 -8.48
C TRP A 313 -15.71 15.79 -7.45
N ALA A 314 -15.44 17.11 -7.48
CA ALA A 314 -16.08 18.06 -6.58
C ALA A 314 -17.59 18.18 -6.86
N SER A 315 -17.99 18.13 -8.14
CA SER A 315 -19.40 18.10 -8.57
C SER A 315 -20.08 16.74 -8.37
N ASP A 316 -19.32 15.65 -8.33
CA ASP A 316 -19.82 14.28 -8.18
C ASP A 316 -19.98 13.80 -6.72
N GLY A 317 -19.81 14.72 -5.75
CA GLY A 317 -19.94 14.41 -4.32
C GLY A 317 -18.74 13.65 -3.74
N PHE A 318 -17.62 13.63 -4.45
CA PHE A 318 -16.38 13.02 -3.99
C PHE A 318 -15.57 14.06 -3.19
N GLN A 319 -15.57 13.89 -1.86
CA GLN A 319 -14.88 14.81 -0.96
C GLN A 319 -13.38 14.51 -0.93
N VAL A 320 -12.59 15.50 -1.32
CA VAL A 320 -11.15 15.52 -1.06
C VAL A 320 -10.95 16.03 0.37
N TRP A 321 -10.24 15.25 1.18
CA TRP A 321 -9.93 15.60 2.56
C TRP A 321 -8.52 16.17 2.62
N GLU A 322 -8.41 17.49 2.60
CA GLU A 322 -7.13 18.20 2.81
C GLU A 322 -6.63 18.05 4.22
#